data_AF-A0A952EXY8-F1
#
_entry.id   AF-A0A952EXY8-F1
#
_cell.length_a   1.000
_cell.length_b   1.000
_cell.length_c   1.000
_cell.angle_alpha   90.00
_cell.angle_beta   90.00
_cell.angle_gamma   90.00
#
_symmetry.space_group_name_H-M   'P 1'
#
loop_
_entity.id
_entity.type
_entity.pdbx_description
1 polymer ?
#
loop_
_entity_poly.entity_id
_entity_poly.type
_entity_poly.pdbx_seq_one_letter_code
_entity_poly.pdbx_strand_id
1 'polypeptide(L)'
;MRRPPAVLDPLIVGVLAATLSLCGAGRPSFWYDEAATISASYSRSLPQLWQMLSNVDAVHGLYYLLMHGWFQIFPPTEFWSRAPSGLAVAGAAAGLVVLGRQFSSRTVAVSSGVVCALLPRSTWAGIEAR
;
A
#
# COMPACT_ATOMS: atom_id res chain seq x y z
N MET A 1 -8.64 27.95 23.05
CA MET A 1 -8.81 26.67 22.32
C MET A 1 -7.55 26.44 21.48
N ARG A 2 -6.75 25.42 21.78
CA ARG A 2 -5.53 25.12 21.00
C ARG A 2 -5.96 24.44 19.69
N ARG A 3 -5.64 25.02 18.53
CA ARG A 3 -5.81 24.33 17.25
C ARG A 3 -4.94 23.06 17.30
N PRO A 4 -5.49 21.87 17.00
CA PRO A 4 -4.68 20.67 16.90
C PRO A 4 -3.51 20.92 15.92
N PRO A 5 -2.29 20.42 16.21
CA PRO A 5 -1.17 20.58 15.30
C PRO A 5 -1.56 20.13 13.90
N ALA A 6 -1.10 20.87 12.89
CA ALA A 6 -1.46 20.65 11.49
C ALA A 6 -1.19 19.22 10.99
N VAL A 7 -0.38 18.45 11.71
CA VAL A 7 0.00 17.08 11.34
C VAL A 7 -1.02 16.03 11.81
N LEU A 8 -1.92 16.35 12.73
CA LEU A 8 -2.86 15.35 13.27
C LEU A 8 -3.89 14.90 12.25
N ASP A 9 -4.44 15.81 11.46
CA ASP A 9 -5.46 15.48 10.45
C ASP A 9 -4.96 14.44 9.41
N PRO A 10 -3.82 14.63 8.73
CA PRO A 10 -3.32 13.63 7.78
C PRO A 10 -2.93 12.32 8.47
N LEU A 11 -2.39 12.35 9.70
CA LEU A 11 -2.09 11.14 10.45
C LEU A 11 -3.35 10.33 10.78
N ILE A 12 -4.41 10.98 11.26
CA ILE A 12 -5.68 10.32 11.60
C ILE A 12 -6.28 9.66 10.35
N VAL A 13 -6.30 10.39 9.23
CA VAL A 13 -6.83 9.86 7.97
C VAL A 13 -5.96 8.73 7.41
N GLY A 14 -4.64 8.85 7.51
CA GLY A 14 -3.72 7.77 7.12
C GLY A 14 -3.91 6.50 7.96
N VAL A 15 -4.02 6.63 9.28
CA VAL A 15 -4.27 5.50 10.18
C VAL A 15 -5.63 4.85 9.88
N LEU A 16 -6.67 5.67 9.62
CA LEU A 16 -7.98 5.17 9.21
C LEU A 16 -7.86 4.33 7.92
N ALA A 17 -7.20 4.87 6.88
CA ALA A 17 -6.99 4.19 5.61
C ALA A 17 -6.20 2.88 5.77
N ALA A 18 -5.09 2.90 6.52
CA ALA A 18 -4.30 1.70 6.82
C ALA A 18 -5.15 0.64 7.53
N THR A 19 -5.96 1.06 8.52
CA THR A 19 -6.84 0.16 9.27
C THR A 19 -7.89 -0.44 8.35
N LEU A 20 -8.53 0.35 7.49
CA LEU A 20 -9.54 -0.14 6.55
C LEU A 20 -8.96 -1.12 5.52
N SER A 21 -7.75 -0.85 5.01
CA SER A 21 -7.09 -1.72 4.03
C SER A 21 -6.55 -3.01 4.65
N LEU A 22 -5.97 -2.94 5.86
CA LEU A 22 -5.24 -4.06 6.45
C LEU A 22 -6.07 -4.87 7.45
N CYS A 23 -7.23 -4.36 7.90
CA CYS A 23 -8.12 -5.12 8.77
C CYS A 23 -8.65 -6.35 8.04
N GLY A 24 -8.19 -7.53 8.45
CA GLY A 24 -8.56 -8.79 7.82
C GLY A 24 -7.80 -9.11 6.54
N ALA A 25 -6.75 -8.35 6.19
CA ALA A 25 -5.94 -8.63 5.00
C ALA A 25 -5.24 -10.00 5.00
N GLY A 26 -5.09 -10.63 6.16
CA GLY A 26 -4.57 -12.00 6.27
C GLY A 26 -5.61 -13.11 6.11
N ARG A 27 -6.91 -12.79 5.94
CA ARG A 27 -7.96 -13.82 5.84
C ARG A 27 -8.10 -14.44 4.45
N PRO A 28 -8.14 -13.67 3.35
CA PRO A 28 -8.21 -14.25 2.02
C PRO A 28 -6.88 -14.88 1.65
N SER A 29 -6.89 -16.09 1.10
CA SER A 29 -5.71 -16.70 0.50
C SER A 29 -5.19 -15.87 -0.69
N PHE A 30 -3.95 -16.14 -1.10
CA PHE A 30 -3.35 -15.46 -2.25
C PHE A 30 -4.13 -15.70 -3.55
N TRP A 31 -4.23 -14.65 -4.35
CA TRP A 31 -4.64 -14.75 -5.74
C TRP A 31 -3.45 -15.15 -6.63
N TYR A 32 -3.72 -15.53 -7.88
CA TYR A 32 -2.70 -16.01 -8.81
C TYR A 32 -1.60 -14.98 -9.09
N ASP A 33 -1.98 -13.71 -9.21
CA ASP A 33 -1.08 -12.58 -9.42
C ASP A 33 -0.23 -12.29 -8.17
N GLU A 34 -0.82 -12.37 -6.98
CA GLU A 34 -0.05 -12.24 -5.73
C GLU A 34 0.98 -13.38 -5.59
N ALA A 35 0.59 -14.61 -5.95
CA ALA A 35 1.49 -15.75 -5.98
C ALA A 35 2.64 -15.56 -6.98
N ALA A 36 2.41 -14.86 -8.10
CA ALA A 36 3.47 -14.49 -9.04
C ALA A 36 4.47 -13.52 -8.38
N THR A 37 4.00 -12.50 -7.65
CA THR A 37 4.85 -11.60 -6.86
C THR A 37 5.68 -12.36 -5.82
N ILE A 38 5.07 -13.29 -5.07
CA ILE A 38 5.81 -14.12 -4.08
C ILE A 38 6.84 -15.00 -4.77
N SER A 39 6.47 -15.66 -5.87
CA SER A 39 7.38 -16.50 -6.65
C SER A 39 8.57 -15.69 -7.16
N ALA A 40 8.35 -14.48 -7.67
CA ALA A 40 9.39 -13.60 -8.20
C ALA A 40 10.28 -13.03 -7.09
N SER A 41 9.68 -12.60 -5.97
CA SER A 41 10.36 -11.77 -4.97
C SER A 41 10.87 -12.56 -3.76
N TYR A 42 10.27 -13.69 -3.40
CA TYR A 42 10.70 -14.53 -2.28
C TYR A 42 11.44 -15.80 -2.72
N SER A 43 10.90 -16.50 -3.73
CA SER A 43 11.41 -17.82 -4.11
C SER A 43 12.60 -17.81 -5.06
N ARG A 44 12.94 -16.65 -5.65
CA ARG A 44 14.06 -16.50 -6.60
C ARG A 44 15.18 -15.65 -6.02
N SER A 45 16.42 -15.99 -6.38
CA SER A 45 17.57 -15.11 -6.15
C SER A 45 17.56 -13.91 -7.11
N LEU A 46 18.27 -12.82 -6.77
CA LEU A 46 18.36 -11.64 -7.64
C LEU A 46 18.79 -11.95 -9.09
N PRO A 47 19.78 -12.84 -9.35
CA PRO A 47 20.11 -13.23 -10.72
C PRO A 47 18.97 -13.95 -11.45
N GLN A 48 18.23 -14.82 -10.75
CA GLN A 48 17.08 -15.54 -11.31
C GLN A 48 15.91 -14.58 -11.58
N LEU A 49 15.70 -13.60 -10.70
CA LEU A 49 14.74 -12.52 -10.91
C LEU A 49 15.10 -11.70 -12.15
N TRP A 50 16.37 -11.31 -12.30
CA TRP A 50 16.85 -10.57 -13.48
C TRP A 50 16.63 -11.33 -14.78
N GLN A 51 16.90 -12.64 -14.77
CA GLN A 51 16.64 -13.51 -15.91
C GLN A 51 15.14 -13.59 -16.23
N MET A 52 14.28 -13.73 -15.22
CA MET A 52 12.82 -13.75 -15.40
C MET A 52 12.32 -12.42 -15.98
N LEU A 53 12.76 -11.29 -15.42
CA LEU A 53 12.37 -9.95 -15.84
C LEU A 53 12.72 -9.69 -17.31
N SER A 54 13.85 -10.24 -17.77
CA SER A 54 14.31 -10.12 -19.16
C SER A 54 13.43 -10.89 -20.16
N ASN A 55 12.57 -11.80 -19.70
CA ASN A 55 11.77 -12.68 -20.56
C ASN A 55 10.25 -12.47 -20.45
N VAL A 56 9.73 -12.14 -19.27
CA VAL A 56 8.27 -12.19 -19.00
C VAL A 56 7.71 -10.89 -18.44
N ASP A 57 8.41 -10.21 -17.52
CA ASP A 57 7.76 -9.25 -16.61
C ASP A 57 8.58 -7.99 -16.30
N ALA A 58 9.30 -7.45 -17.29
CA ALA A 58 10.19 -6.30 -17.11
C ALA A 58 9.53 -5.09 -16.42
N VAL A 59 8.23 -4.85 -16.67
CA VAL A 59 7.49 -3.69 -16.12
C VAL A 59 7.32 -3.72 -14.60
N HIS A 60 7.30 -4.91 -13.99
CA HIS A 60 7.14 -5.07 -12.54
C HIS A 60 8.48 -5.17 -11.79
N GLY A 61 9.62 -5.00 -12.49
CA GLY A 61 10.95 -5.21 -11.90
C GLY A 61 11.24 -4.37 -10.66
N LEU A 62 10.89 -3.08 -10.67
CA LEU A 62 11.08 -2.21 -9.51
C LEU A 62 10.24 -2.68 -8.31
N TYR A 63 8.99 -3.08 -8.57
CA TYR A 63 8.11 -3.58 -7.54
C TYR A 63 8.64 -4.89 -6.93
N TYR A 64 9.06 -5.85 -7.76
CA TYR A 64 9.65 -7.11 -7.29
C TYR A 64 10.94 -6.90 -6.51
N LEU A 65 11.80 -5.94 -6.89
CA LEU A 65 12.99 -5.60 -6.13
C LEU A 65 12.65 -5.03 -4.74
N LEU A 66 11.66 -4.16 -4.65
CA LEU A 66 11.17 -3.63 -3.37
C LEU A 66 10.63 -4.77 -2.50
N MET A 67 9.79 -5.64 -3.06
CA MET A 67 9.24 -6.79 -2.38
C MET A 67 10.32 -7.81 -1.98
N HIS A 68 11.38 -7.96 -2.77
CA HIS A 68 12.52 -8.84 -2.44
C HIS A 68 13.20 -8.37 -1.15
N GLY A 69 13.43 -7.06 -1.01
CA GLY A 69 13.94 -6.46 0.22
C GLY A 69 12.95 -6.57 1.39
N TRP A 70 11.66 -6.34 1.13
CA TRP A 70 10.60 -6.47 2.12
C TRP A 70 10.56 -7.86 2.75
N PHE A 71 10.65 -8.91 1.93
CA PHE A 71 10.61 -10.30 2.40
C PHE A 71 11.90 -10.77 3.09
N GLN A 72 12.98 -9.98 3.09
CA GLN A 72 14.13 -10.24 3.97
C GLN A 72 13.81 -9.93 5.43
N ILE A 73 12.82 -9.07 5.68
CA ILE A 73 12.46 -8.59 7.02
C ILE A 73 11.18 -9.25 7.50
N PHE A 74 10.19 -9.40 6.62
CA PHE A 74 8.87 -9.94 6.94
C PHE A 74 8.60 -11.26 6.21
N PRO A 75 7.95 -12.24 6.85
CA PRO A 75 7.64 -13.51 6.21
C PRO A 75 6.58 -13.34 5.11
N PRO A 76 6.57 -14.16 4.05
CA PRO A 76 5.64 -14.08 2.92
C PRO A 76 4.25 -14.64 3.26
N THR A 77 3.63 -14.11 4.33
CA THR A 77 2.23 -14.39 4.70
C THR A 77 1.29 -13.42 3.99
N GLU A 78 0.02 -13.78 3.87
CA GLU A 78 -1.01 -12.97 3.21
C GLU A 78 -1.05 -11.54 3.74
N PHE A 79 -0.97 -11.37 5.06
CA PHE A 79 -0.95 -10.05 5.67
C PHE A 79 0.30 -9.26 5.30
N TRP A 80 1.49 -9.84 5.49
CA TRP A 80 2.76 -9.13 5.29
C TRP A 80 3.03 -8.84 3.81
N SER A 81 2.51 -9.65 2.89
CA SER A 81 2.61 -9.39 1.45
C SER A 81 1.73 -8.22 1.01
N ARG A 82 0.59 -8.00 1.67
CA ARG A 82 -0.36 -6.91 1.37
C ARG A 82 -0.08 -5.62 2.15
N ALA A 83 0.70 -5.71 3.23
CA ALA A 83 1.06 -4.58 4.08
C ALA A 83 1.67 -3.38 3.31
N PRO A 84 2.60 -3.56 2.34
CA PRO A 84 3.12 -2.45 1.54
C PRO A 84 2.03 -1.66 0.81
N SER A 85 1.08 -2.35 0.18
CA SER A 85 -0.02 -1.74 -0.57
C SER A 85 -0.99 -0.99 0.34
N GLY A 86 -1.35 -1.57 1.50
CA GLY A 86 -2.17 -0.89 2.50
C GLY A 86 -1.51 0.38 3.06
N LEU A 87 -0.18 0.35 3.25
CA LEU A 87 0.59 1.54 3.65
C LEU A 87 0.67 2.58 2.53
N ALA A 88 0.74 2.17 1.26
CA ALA A 88 0.68 3.09 0.13
C ALA A 88 -0.68 3.80 0.05
N VAL A 89 -1.78 3.09 0.28
CA VAL A 89 -3.13 3.68 0.37
C VAL A 89 -3.23 4.66 1.55
N ALA A 90 -2.65 4.31 2.70
CA ALA A 90 -2.56 5.21 3.85
C ALA A 90 -1.79 6.50 3.53
N GLY A 91 -0.66 6.36 2.85
CA GLY A 91 0.14 7.48 2.37
C GLY A 91 -0.62 8.36 1.38
N ALA A 92 -1.37 7.76 0.44
CA ALA A 92 -2.20 8.49 -0.52
C ALA A 92 -3.32 9.28 0.17
N ALA A 93 -4.04 8.67 1.11
CA ALA A 93 -5.11 9.32 1.86
C ALA A 93 -4.58 10.48 2.73
N ALA A 94 -3.47 10.27 3.44
CA ALA A 94 -2.79 11.33 4.19
C ALA A 94 -2.26 12.45 3.29
N GLY A 95 -1.68 12.10 2.14
CA GLY A 95 -1.19 13.03 1.13
C GLY A 95 -2.30 13.91 0.57
N LEU A 96 -3.49 13.38 0.32
CA LEU A 96 -4.67 14.15 -0.09
C LEU A 96 -5.06 15.21 0.94
N VAL A 97 -4.96 14.90 2.24
CA VAL A 97 -5.22 15.89 3.29
C VAL A 97 -4.16 17.00 3.27
N VAL A 98 -2.89 16.65 3.10
CA VAL A 98 -1.79 17.63 3.02
C VAL A 98 -1.95 18.54 1.80
N LEU A 99 -2.24 17.96 0.63
CA LEU A 99 -2.46 18.69 -0.61
C LEU A 99 -3.74 19.53 -0.54
N GLY A 100 -4.85 18.94 -0.07
CA GLY A 100 -6.13 19.64 0.04
C GLY A 100 -6.06 20.90 0.92
N ARG A 101 -5.20 20.89 1.95
CA ARG A 101 -4.95 22.07 2.80
C ARG A 101 -4.17 23.18 2.12
N GLN A 102 -3.41 22.88 1.07
CA GLN A 102 -2.70 23.89 0.27
C GLN A 102 -3.65 24.60 -0.70
N PHE A 103 -4.72 23.94 -1.13
CA PHE A 103 -5.66 24.47 -2.13
C PHE A 103 -7.02 24.90 -1.58
N SER A 104 -7.41 24.47 -0.38
CA SER A 104 -8.77 24.68 0.13
C SER A 104 -8.86 24.66 1.67
N SER A 105 -10.09 24.58 2.18
CA SER A 105 -10.40 24.52 3.62
C SER A 105 -10.06 23.15 4.22
N ARG A 106 -9.90 23.12 5.55
CA ARG A 106 -9.69 21.88 6.33
C ARG A 106 -10.78 20.84 6.06
N THR A 107 -12.04 21.26 5.96
CA THR A 107 -13.16 20.34 5.71
C THR A 107 -13.01 19.65 4.36
N VAL A 108 -12.68 20.40 3.29
CA VAL A 108 -12.47 19.83 1.97
C VAL A 108 -11.29 18.84 1.98
N ALA A 109 -10.20 19.21 2.64
CA ALA A 109 -9.00 18.37 2.71
C ALA A 109 -9.21 17.06 3.49
N VAL A 110 -9.88 17.12 4.64
CA VAL A 110 -10.19 15.92 5.43
C VAL A 110 -11.21 15.05 4.71
N SER A 111 -12.26 15.65 4.14
CA SER A 111 -13.27 14.90 3.39
C SER A 111 -12.67 14.19 2.17
N SER A 112 -11.76 14.81 1.41
CA SER A 112 -11.11 14.15 0.27
C SER A 112 -10.27 12.94 0.70
N GLY A 113 -9.50 13.07 1.78
CA GLY A 113 -8.72 11.97 2.33
C GLY A 113 -9.59 10.84 2.88
N VAL A 114 -10.68 11.15 3.59
CA VAL A 114 -11.63 10.15 4.10
C VAL A 114 -12.36 9.44 2.95
N VAL A 115 -12.79 10.17 1.92
CA VAL A 115 -13.38 9.56 0.72
C VAL A 115 -12.37 8.61 0.08
N CYS A 116 -11.12 9.01 -0.09
CA CYS A 116 -10.07 8.13 -0.61
C CYS A 116 -9.88 6.87 0.25
N ALA A 117 -9.91 6.99 1.57
CA ALA A 117 -9.79 5.86 2.50
C ALA A 117 -10.97 4.86 2.39
N LEU A 118 -12.17 5.35 2.08
CA LEU A 118 -13.40 4.55 2.00
C LEU A 118 -13.72 4.02 0.60
N LEU A 119 -13.09 4.57 -0.44
CA LEU A 119 -13.38 4.19 -1.82
C LEU A 119 -13.11 2.68 -2.02
N PRO A 120 -14.08 1.91 -2.55
CA PRO A 120 -13.92 0.47 -2.76
C PRO A 120 -12.68 0.13 -3.59
N ARG A 121 -12.31 0.98 -4.56
CA ARG A 121 -11.10 0.80 -5.38
C ARG A 121 -9.82 0.98 -4.57
N SER A 122 -9.78 1.91 -3.62
CA SER A 122 -8.63 2.14 -2.76
C SER A 122 -8.49 1.01 -1.74
N THR A 123 -9.60 0.56 -1.14
CA THR A 123 -9.57 -0.59 -0.22
C THR A 123 -9.18 -1.88 -0.94
N TRP A 124 -9.64 -2.07 -2.19
CA TRP A 124 -9.26 -3.20 -3.03
C TRP A 124 -7.76 -3.17 -3.38
N ALA A 125 -7.23 -2.02 -3.81
CA ALA A 125 -5.81 -1.89 -4.08
C ALA A 125 -4.95 -2.09 -2.82
N GLY A 126 -5.45 -1.71 -1.65
CA GLY A 126 -4.74 -1.86 -0.38
C GLY A 126 -4.64 -3.29 0.14
N ILE A 127 -5.44 -4.22 -0.39
CA ILE A 127 -5.46 -5.65 0.01
C ILE A 127 -4.89 -6.56 -1.08
N GLU A 128 -4.11 -6.02 -2.01
CA GLU A 128 -3.46 -6.79 -3.08
C GLU A 128 -1.94 -6.64 -3.04
N ALA A 129 -1.22 -7.72 -3.32
CA ALA A 129 0.24 -7.73 -3.45
C ALA A 129 0.68 -7.74 -4.94
N ARG A 130 0.21 -6.76 -5.72
CA ARG A 130 0.59 -6.52 -7.12
C ARG A 130 0.76 -5.04 -7.45
#